data_AF-A0A357CYY1-F1
#
_entry.id   AF-A0A357CYY1-F1
#
_cell.length_a   1.000
_cell.length_b   1.000
_cell.length_c   1.000
_cell.angle_alpha   90.00
_cell.angle_beta   90.00
_cell.angle_gamma   90.00
#
_symmetry.space_group_name_H-M   'P 1'
#
loop_
_entity.id
_entity.type
_entity.pdbx_description
1 polymer ?
#
loop_
_entity_poly.entity_id
_entity_poly.type
_entity_poly.pdbx_seq_one_letter_code
_entity_poly.pdbx_strand_id
1 'polypeptide(L)' 'KPRVAAFMKDLDQELWKLGILAKTEHNEAAPSQHELAPIFTTANISADHNQLTMETMQKVARRHNLVCLLHEKPFAG' A
#
# COMPACT_ATOMS: atom_id res chain seq x y z
N LYS A 1 -14.03 8.62 -3.02
CA LYS A 1 -13.51 8.96 -1.67
C LYS A 1 -12.19 9.72 -1.82
N PRO A 2 -12.19 11.07 -1.80
CA PRO A 2 -11.01 11.88 -2.14
C PRO A 2 -9.80 11.63 -1.23
N ARG A 3 -10.01 11.34 0.06
CA ARG A 3 -8.92 11.10 1.02
C ARG A 3 -8.11 9.82 0.75
N VAL A 4 -8.77 8.73 0.36
CA VAL A 4 -8.08 7.48 0.02
C VAL A 4 -7.31 7.63 -1.30
N ALA A 5 -7.90 8.30 -2.29
CA ALA A 5 -7.21 8.57 -3.55
C ALA A 5 -5.97 9.46 -3.34
N ALA A 6 -6.03 10.44 -2.44
CA ALA A 6 -4.86 11.25 -2.07
C ALA A 6 -3.77 10.41 -1.39
N PHE A 7 -4.15 9.50 -0.48
CA PHE A 7 -3.23 8.55 0.14
C PHE A 7 -2.55 7.65 -0.91
N MET A 8 -3.32 7.01 -1.81
CA MET A 8 -2.76 6.13 -2.85
C MET A 8 -1.80 6.87 -3.77
N LYS A 9 -2.16 8.07 -4.21
CA LYS A 9 -1.29 8.90 -5.05
C LYS A 9 0.05 9.25 -4.38
N ASP A 10 0.04 9.54 -3.07
CA ASP A 10 1.26 9.84 -2.32
C ASP A 10 2.08 8.56 -2.07
N LEU A 11 1.41 7.44 -1.81
CA LEU A 11 2.05 6.13 -1.69
C LEU A 11 2.81 5.74 -2.98
N ASP A 12 2.16 5.89 -4.15
CA ASP A 12 2.80 5.68 -5.45
C ASP A 12 4.08 6.49 -5.59
N GLN A 13 4.03 7.79 -5.27
CA GLN A 13 5.19 8.67 -5.38
C GLN A 13 6.35 8.24 -4.47
N GLU A 14 6.06 7.80 -3.25
CA GLU A 14 7.08 7.33 -2.31
C GLU A 14 7.69 6.00 -2.77
N LEU A 15 6.88 5.06 -3.26
CA LEU A 15 7.35 3.78 -3.78
C LEU A 15 8.19 3.94 -5.05
N TRP A 16 7.80 4.84 -5.97
CA TRP A 16 8.57 5.12 -7.17
C TRP A 16 9.95 5.70 -6.87
N LYS A 17 10.09 6.54 -5.82
CA LYS A 17 11.40 7.03 -5.36
C LYS A 17 12.31 5.90 -4.86
N LEU A 18 11.74 4.81 -4.36
CA LEU A 18 12.44 3.62 -3.91
C LEU A 18 12.69 2.61 -5.05
N GLY A 19 12.27 2.90 -6.28
CA GLY A 19 12.36 1.98 -7.41
C GLY A 19 11.29 0.87 -7.41
N ILE A 20 10.27 0.99 -6.57
CA ILE A 20 9.15 0.04 -6.48
C ILE A 20 8.00 0.58 -7.34
N LEU A 21 7.81 0.01 -8.53
CA LEU A 21 6.74 0.41 -9.43
C LEU A 21 5.45 -0.35 -9.08
N ALA A 22 4.50 0.33 -8.41
CA ALA A 22 3.14 -0.14 -8.24
C ALA A 22 2.43 -0.21 -9.62
N LYS A 23 1.77 -1.32 -9.92
CA LYS A 23 1.14 -1.58 -11.23
C LYS A 23 -0.38 -1.56 -11.18
N THR A 24 -0.97 -2.11 -10.13
CA THR A 24 -2.42 -2.25 -9.99
C THR A 24 -2.85 -1.84 -8.60
N GLU A 25 -3.90 -1.02 -8.54
CA GLU A 25 -4.59 -0.66 -7.31
C GLU A 25 -6.09 -0.88 -7.49
N HIS A 26 -6.74 -1.47 -6.48
CA HIS A 26 -8.20 -1.62 -6.49
C HIS A 26 -8.79 -1.61 -5.09
N ASN A 27 -10.08 -1.29 -5.04
CA ASN A 27 -10.88 -1.49 -3.84
C ASN A 27 -11.24 -2.97 -3.74
N GLU A 28 -11.23 -3.48 -2.52
CA GLU A 28 -11.65 -4.84 -2.24
C GLU A 28 -13.12 -4.93 -1.81
N ALA A 29 -13.60 -6.16 -1.67
CA ALA A 29 -14.98 -6.45 -1.33
C ALA A 29 -15.41 -5.81 0.01
N ALA A 30 -14.51 -5.75 1.00
CA ALA A 30 -14.83 -5.15 2.29
C ALA A 30 -14.66 -3.61 2.27
N PRO A 31 -15.51 -2.86 2.98
CA PRO A 31 -15.37 -1.41 3.08
C PRO A 31 -14.00 -1.00 3.64
N SER A 32 -13.32 -0.10 2.92
CA SER A 32 -11.99 0.42 3.30
C SER A 32 -10.86 -0.61 3.26
N GLN A 33 -11.08 -1.74 2.57
CA GLN A 33 -10.02 -2.65 2.16
C GLN A 33 -9.57 -2.29 0.74
N HIS A 34 -8.25 -2.33 0.53
CA HIS A 34 -7.62 -1.95 -0.74
C HIS A 34 -6.46 -2.90 -1.02
N GLU A 35 -6.19 -3.12 -2.30
CA GLU A 35 -5.06 -3.92 -2.78
C GLU A 35 -4.13 -3.05 -3.64
N LEU A 36 -2.82 -3.32 -3.54
CA LEU A 36 -1.76 -2.77 -4.38
C LEU A 36 -0.81 -3.91 -4.75
N ALA A 37 -0.46 -4.04 -6.03
CA ALA A 37 0.54 -4.99 -6.50
C ALA A 37 1.64 -4.31 -7.33
N PRO A 38 2.93 -4.51 -6.98
CA PRO A 38 4.06 -4.02 -7.78
C PRO A 38 4.36 -4.93 -8.97
N ILE A 39 5.16 -4.42 -9.92
CA ILE A 39 5.71 -5.23 -11.00
C ILE A 39 6.63 -6.32 -10.42
N PHE A 40 6.48 -7.56 -10.91
CA PHE A 40 7.28 -8.69 -10.45
C PHE A 40 8.78 -8.49 -10.72
N THR A 41 9.62 -9.04 -9.84
CA THR A 41 11.08 -9.06 -9.99
C THR A 41 11.63 -10.37 -9.39
N THR A 42 12.96 -10.52 -9.29
CA THR A 42 13.57 -11.69 -8.66
C THR A 42 13.07 -11.86 -7.22
N ALA A 43 13.01 -13.11 -6.75
CA ALA A 43 12.35 -13.43 -5.48
C ALA A 43 12.91 -12.65 -4.28
N ASN A 44 14.24 -12.54 -4.18
CA ASN A 44 14.90 -11.82 -3.09
C ASN A 44 14.51 -10.33 -3.07
N ILE A 45 14.58 -9.66 -4.23
CA ILE A 45 14.22 -8.25 -4.36
C ILE A 45 12.72 -8.04 -4.12
N SER A 46 11.87 -8.96 -4.59
CA SER A 46 10.42 -8.90 -4.36
C SER A 46 10.09 -8.96 -2.86
N ALA A 47 10.80 -9.79 -2.09
CA ALA A 47 10.62 -9.86 -0.64
C ALA A 47 11.00 -8.55 0.04
N ASP A 48 12.15 -7.97 -0.33
CA ASP A 48 12.62 -6.68 0.21
C ASP A 48 11.64 -5.54 -0.14
N HIS A 49 11.20 -5.49 -1.40
CA HIS A 49 10.21 -4.51 -1.87
C HIS A 49 8.89 -4.63 -1.13
N ASN A 50 8.42 -5.84 -0.84
CA ASN A 50 7.18 -6.04 -0.10
C ASN A 50 7.28 -5.46 1.33
N GLN A 51 8.40 -5.69 2.01
CA GLN A 51 8.63 -5.14 3.36
C GLN A 51 8.66 -3.60 3.35
N LEU A 52 9.40 -3.01 2.40
CA LEU A 52 9.43 -1.56 2.23
C LEU A 52 8.04 -0.99 1.87
N THR A 53 7.26 -1.72 1.09
CA THR A 53 5.90 -1.32 0.72
C THR A 53 5.01 -1.24 1.95
N MET A 54 5.00 -2.29 2.78
CA MET A 54 4.22 -2.33 4.02
C MET A 54 4.62 -1.21 5.00
N GLU A 55 5.92 -0.95 5.17
CA GLU A 55 6.41 0.13 6.02
C GLU A 55 6.00 1.51 5.48
N THR A 56 6.13 1.71 4.17
CA THR A 56 5.78 2.97 3.49
C THR A 56 4.28 3.24 3.59
N MET A 57 3.43 2.23 3.38
CA MET A 57 1.99 2.32 3.57
C MET A 57 1.61 2.87 4.94
N GLN A 58 2.22 2.35 6.02
CA GLN A 58 1.96 2.84 7.37
C GLN A 58 2.45 4.27 7.59
N LYS A 59 3.63 4.64 7.05
CA LYS A 59 4.16 6.01 7.16
C LYS A 59 3.29 7.03 6.42
N VAL A 60 2.92 6.74 5.17
CA VAL A 60 2.08 7.62 4.36
C VAL A 60 0.68 7.73 4.96
N ALA A 61 0.09 6.64 5.44
CA ALA A 61 -1.23 6.68 6.06
C ALA A 61 -1.32 7.70 7.20
N ARG A 62 -0.29 7.76 8.07
CA ARG A 62 -0.23 8.74 9.16
C ARG A 62 -0.24 10.19 8.66
N ARG A 63 0.42 10.50 7.54
CA ARG A 63 0.43 11.84 6.93
C ARG A 63 -0.96 12.26 6.45
N HIS A 64 -1.79 11.30 6.05
CA HIS A 64 -3.16 11.51 5.58
C HIS A 64 -4.22 11.39 6.69
N ASN A 65 -3.81 11.39 7.97
CA ASN A 65 -4.69 11.16 9.13
C ASN A 65 -5.47 9.84 9.03
N LEU A 66 -4.80 8.79 8.55
CA LEU A 66 -5.30 7.42 8.43
C LEU A 66 -4.40 6.47 9.23
N VAL A 67 -4.91 5.25 9.44
CA VAL A 67 -4.13 4.13 9.96
C VAL A 67 -4.21 2.99 8.94
N CYS A 68 -3.06 2.48 8.51
CA CYS A 68 -2.97 1.30 7.65
C CYS A 68 -2.94 0.04 8.54
N LEU A 69 -3.94 -0.82 8.38
CA LEU A 69 -4.04 -2.09 9.09
C LEU A 69 -3.56 -3.20 8.16
N LEU A 70 -2.51 -3.91 8.59
CA LEU A 70 -1.93 -5.04 7.83
C LEU A 70 -2.27 -6.40 8.46
N HIS A 71 -3.05 -6.41 9.55
CA HIS A 71 -3.52 -7.64 10.17
C HIS A 71 -4.49 -8.34 9.21
N GLU A 72 -4.31 -9.64 9.00
CA GLU A 72 -5.11 -10.47 8.08
C GLU A 72 -6.61 -10.46 8.37
N LYS A 73 -6.97 -10.30 9.64
CA LYS A 73 -8.36 -10.16 10.10
C LYS A 73 -8.49 -8.94 11.02
N PRO A 74 -8.55 -7.72 10.48
CA PRO A 74 -8.45 -6.49 11.28
C PRO A 74 -9.76 -6.11 11.97
N PHE A 75 -10.89 -6.63 11.48
CA PHE A 75 -12.21 -6.45 12.06
C PHE A 75 -12.83 -7.81 12.35
N ALA A 76 -13.62 -7.91 13.42
CA ALA A 76 -14.17 -9.19 13.88
C ALA A 76 -15.08 -9.87 12.83
N GLY A 77 -15.71 -9.10 11.94
CA GLY A 77 -16.66 -9.59 10.95
C GLY A 77 -17.99 -9.95 11.59
#